data_AF-A0A3P8M083-F1
#
_entry.id   AF-A0A3P8M083-F1
#
_cell.length_a   1.000
_cell.length_b   1.000
_cell.length_c   1.000
_cell.angle_alpha   90.00
_cell.angle_beta   90.00
_cell.angle_gamma   90.00
#
_symmetry.space_group_name_H-M   'P 1'
#
loop_
_entity.id
_entity.type
_entity.pdbx_description
1 polymer ?
#
loop_
_entity_poly.entity_id
_entity_poly.type
_entity_poly.pdbx_seq_one_letter_code
_entity_poly.pdbx_strand_id
1 'polypeptide(L)'
;MIITRATFCVPRANNKLRLEDKRQEEHIKLATEFGKSQLNIGHLVDSQREQRGTGFELRTDEFGAVRAARGVYLTADAQAKGQGQALEMSPAISQITQANSEMQALNGAAEQAKALTCDIQTQNN
;
A
#
# COMPACT_ATOMS: atom_id res chain seq x y z
N MET A 1 -0.86 11.05 -37.86
CA MET A 1 -1.85 10.49 -36.92
C MET A 1 -1.10 10.15 -35.64
N ILE A 2 -1.24 10.95 -34.58
CA ILE A 2 -0.65 10.61 -33.27
C ILE A 2 -1.60 9.59 -32.66
N ILE A 3 -1.16 8.35 -32.52
CA ILE A 3 -1.93 7.32 -31.83
C ILE A 3 -1.87 7.67 -30.35
N THR A 4 -2.96 8.18 -29.78
CA THR A 4 -3.01 8.50 -28.35
C THR A 4 -3.39 7.28 -27.50
N ARG A 5 -3.93 6.23 -28.11
CA ARG A 5 -4.37 5.01 -27.40
C ARG A 5 -4.12 3.74 -28.20
N ALA A 6 -3.52 2.75 -27.55
CA ALA A 6 -3.45 1.38 -28.02
C ALA A 6 -4.32 0.48 -27.14
N THR A 7 -5.07 -0.46 -27.73
CA THR A 7 -5.90 -1.42 -26.98
C THR A 7 -5.81 -2.80 -27.60
N PHE A 8 -5.38 -3.77 -26.81
CA PHE A 8 -5.51 -5.19 -27.09
C PHE A 8 -6.77 -5.70 -26.38
N CYS A 9 -7.74 -6.20 -27.14
CA CYS A 9 -9.02 -6.68 -26.62
C CYS A 9 -9.32 -8.07 -27.14
N VAL A 10 -9.70 -8.99 -26.24
CA VAL A 10 -10.22 -10.31 -26.61
C VAL A 10 -11.74 -10.20 -26.80
N PRO A 11 -12.29 -10.34 -28.03
CA PRO A 11 -13.69 -9.94 -28.32
C PRO A 11 -14.75 -10.68 -27.53
N ARG A 12 -14.56 -11.98 -27.25
CA ARG A 12 -15.57 -12.80 -26.56
C ARG A 12 -15.68 -12.52 -25.06
N ALA A 13 -14.56 -12.21 -24.41
CA ALA A 13 -14.48 -12.05 -22.96
C ALA A 13 -14.35 -10.58 -22.53
N ASN A 14 -14.17 -9.67 -23.50
CA ASN A 14 -13.92 -8.24 -23.28
C ASN A 14 -12.71 -7.97 -22.34
N ASN A 15 -11.77 -8.91 -22.30
CA ASN A 15 -10.50 -8.75 -21.59
C ASN A 15 -9.67 -7.71 -22.33
N LYS A 16 -9.22 -6.68 -21.63
CA LYS A 16 -8.57 -5.49 -22.21
C LYS A 16 -7.21 -5.24 -21.59
N LEU A 17 -6.22 -5.01 -22.43
CA LEU A 17 -5.00 -4.29 -22.11
C LEU A 17 -5.02 -2.97 -22.90
N ARG A 18 -5.02 -1.84 -22.21
CA ARG A 18 -5.12 -0.51 -22.80
C ARG A 18 -3.95 0.35 -22.34
N LEU A 19 -3.32 1.04 -23.29
CA LEU A 19 -2.26 2.00 -23.06
C LEU A 19 -2.72 3.35 -23.62
N GLU A 20 -2.72 4.38 -22.78
CA GLU A 20 -2.99 5.77 -23.16
C GLU A 20 -1.68 6.56 -23.11
N ASP A 21 -1.36 7.25 -24.21
CA ASP A 21 -0.15 8.04 -24.43
C ASP A 21 -0.48 9.54 -24.59
N LYS A 22 -1.67 9.96 -24.14
CA LYS A 22 -1.99 11.38 -24.02
C LYS A 22 -1.10 11.98 -22.93
N ARG A 23 -0.30 12.98 -23.32
CA ARG A 23 0.66 13.66 -22.43
C ARG A 23 0.00 14.11 -21.14
N GLN A 24 0.62 13.81 -20.00
CA GLN A 24 0.16 14.10 -18.63
C GLN A 24 -1.10 13.34 -18.18
N GLU A 25 -1.68 12.51 -19.06
CA GLU A 25 -2.85 11.66 -18.78
C GLU A 25 -2.53 10.19 -19.11
N GLU A 26 -1.23 9.85 -19.09
CA GLU A 26 -0.76 8.52 -19.43
C GLU A 26 -1.28 7.49 -18.42
N HIS A 27 -1.82 6.39 -18.93
CA HIS A 27 -2.27 5.30 -18.07
C HIS A 27 -2.25 3.94 -18.78
N ILE A 28 -2.08 2.91 -17.97
CA ILE A 28 -2.20 1.51 -18.38
C ILE A 28 -3.39 0.90 -17.63
N LYS A 29 -4.24 0.19 -18.36
CA LYS A 29 -5.37 -0.57 -17.81
C LYS A 29 -5.33 -2.01 -18.28
N LEU A 30 -5.28 -2.95 -17.35
CA LEU A 30 -5.51 -4.38 -17.58
C LEU A 30 -6.82 -4.76 -16.88
N ALA A 31 -7.81 -5.25 -17.61
CA ALA A 31 -9.14 -5.51 -17.06
C ALA A 31 -9.82 -6.73 -17.66
N THR A 32 -10.63 -7.39 -16.84
CA THR A 32 -11.60 -8.42 -17.24
C THR A 32 -13.00 -8.05 -16.74
N GLU A 33 -14.03 -8.52 -17.42
CA GLU A 33 -15.42 -8.32 -16.98
C GLU A 33 -15.77 -9.19 -15.78
N PHE A 34 -15.08 -10.33 -15.60
CA PHE A 34 -15.31 -11.21 -14.47
C PHE A 34 -14.93 -10.50 -13.16
N GLY A 35 -15.91 -10.29 -12.29
CA GLY A 35 -15.72 -9.58 -11.03
C GLY A 35 -15.23 -8.13 -11.19
N LYS A 36 -15.33 -7.54 -12.38
CA LYS A 36 -14.69 -6.26 -12.73
C LYS A 36 -13.22 -6.15 -12.28
N SER A 37 -12.50 -7.27 -12.35
CA SER A 37 -11.12 -7.35 -11.90
C SER A 37 -10.22 -6.51 -12.82
N GLN A 38 -9.53 -5.53 -12.24
CA GLN A 38 -8.71 -4.58 -13.00
C GLN A 38 -7.47 -4.13 -12.24
N LEU A 39 -6.38 -3.93 -13.00
CA LEU A 39 -5.17 -3.22 -12.61
C LEU A 39 -5.10 -1.94 -13.44
N ASN A 40 -5.17 -0.79 -12.78
CA ASN A 40 -5.03 0.52 -13.40
C ASN A 40 -3.76 1.21 -12.87
N ILE A 41 -2.95 1.82 -13.72
CA ILE A 41 -1.69 2.50 -13.36
C ILE A 41 -1.60 3.84 -14.09
N GLY A 42 -1.15 4.90 -13.42
CA GLY A 42 -0.99 6.24 -13.97
C GLY A 42 -2.19 7.14 -13.68
N HIS A 43 -2.72 7.79 -14.72
CA HIS A 43 -3.90 8.64 -14.65
C HIS A 43 -5.20 7.80 -14.64
N LEU A 44 -5.80 7.65 -13.46
CA LEU A 44 -6.99 6.80 -13.29
C LEU A 44 -8.22 7.56 -13.78
N VAL A 45 -8.91 6.98 -14.77
CA VAL A 45 -10.14 7.55 -15.34
C VAL A 45 -11.36 6.69 -15.07
N ASP A 46 -12.52 7.33 -14.97
CA ASP A 46 -13.81 6.66 -14.88
C ASP A 46 -14.38 6.27 -16.28
N SER A 47 -15.66 5.90 -16.34
CA SER A 47 -16.35 5.57 -17.60
C SER A 47 -16.55 6.78 -18.52
N GLN A 48 -16.62 7.99 -17.96
CA GLN A 48 -16.79 9.25 -18.67
C GLN A 48 -15.44 9.83 -19.13
N ARG A 49 -14.33 9.19 -18.73
CA ARG A 49 -12.93 9.61 -18.94
C ARG A 49 -12.52 10.78 -18.06
N GLU A 50 -13.29 11.04 -17.01
CA GLU A 50 -12.92 12.04 -16.01
C GLU A 50 -11.91 11.43 -15.04
N GLN A 51 -10.98 12.28 -14.57
CA GLN A 51 -9.97 11.86 -13.62
C GLN A 51 -10.64 11.50 -12.30
N ARG A 52 -10.38 10.28 -11.83
CA ARG A 52 -10.83 9.79 -10.51
C ARG A 52 -9.69 9.52 -9.54
N GLY A 53 -8.44 9.59 -9.99
CA GLY A 53 -7.27 9.40 -9.12
C GLY A 53 -5.96 9.32 -9.89
N THR A 54 -4.87 9.14 -9.15
CA THR A 54 -3.50 8.96 -9.65
C THR A 54 -2.80 7.84 -8.89
N GLY A 55 -1.84 7.17 -9.52
CA GLY A 55 -1.06 6.10 -8.90
C GLY A 55 -1.42 4.73 -9.48
N PHE A 56 -1.62 3.73 -8.63
CA PHE A 56 -2.06 2.40 -9.06
C PHE A 56 -3.30 1.96 -8.28
N GLU A 57 -4.16 1.18 -8.92
CA GLU A 57 -5.33 0.58 -8.33
C GLU A 57 -5.40 -0.89 -8.76
N LEU A 58 -5.44 -1.80 -7.79
CA LEU A 58 -5.88 -3.17 -7.98
C LEU A 58 -7.30 -3.29 -7.41
N ARG A 59 -8.28 -3.57 -8.26
CA ARG A 59 -9.69 -3.70 -7.87
C ARG A 59 -10.26 -5.03 -8.34
N THR A 60 -11.07 -5.66 -7.51
CA THR A 60 -11.97 -6.76 -7.88
C THR A 60 -13.21 -6.71 -6.98
N ASP A 61 -14.36 -7.10 -7.51
CA ASP A 61 -15.59 -7.34 -6.74
C ASP A 61 -15.60 -8.76 -6.14
N GLU A 62 -14.60 -9.58 -6.50
CA GLU A 62 -14.37 -10.95 -5.99
C GLU A 62 -13.30 -10.97 -4.90
N PHE A 63 -12.93 -12.15 -4.42
CA PHE A 63 -11.83 -12.31 -3.46
C PHE A 63 -10.48 -11.92 -4.07
N GLY A 64 -9.74 -11.07 -3.34
CA GLY A 64 -8.34 -10.75 -3.64
C GLY A 64 -7.39 -11.45 -2.67
N ALA A 65 -6.26 -11.95 -3.18
CA ALA A 65 -5.18 -12.50 -2.35
C ALA A 65 -3.82 -11.99 -2.83
N VAL A 66 -3.04 -11.42 -1.91
CA VAL A 66 -1.62 -11.09 -2.13
C VAL A 66 -0.81 -12.09 -1.33
N ARG A 67 0.00 -12.91 -2.02
CA ARG A 67 0.80 -13.98 -1.38
C ARG A 67 2.25 -13.87 -1.82
N ALA A 68 3.15 -13.67 -0.85
CA ALA A 68 4.58 -13.65 -1.05
C ALA A 68 5.27 -14.47 0.03
N ALA A 69 5.90 -15.59 -0.36
CA ALA A 69 6.51 -16.54 0.58
C ALA A 69 7.68 -15.93 1.39
N ARG A 70 8.31 -14.87 0.86
CA ARG A 70 9.44 -14.17 1.49
C ARG A 70 9.02 -12.91 2.25
N GLY A 71 7.71 -12.66 2.37
CA GLY A 71 7.15 -11.47 3.01
C GLY A 71 6.60 -10.43 2.04
N VAL A 72 5.78 -9.52 2.57
CA VAL A 72 5.21 -8.39 1.85
C VAL A 72 5.63 -7.11 2.59
N TYR A 73 6.14 -6.13 1.86
CA TYR A 73 6.41 -4.79 2.38
C TYR A 73 5.41 -3.80 1.77
N LEU A 74 4.53 -3.26 2.62
CA LEU A 74 3.57 -2.22 2.26
C LEU A 74 3.96 -0.96 3.01
N THR A 75 4.30 0.10 2.27
CA THR A 75 4.74 1.37 2.85
C THR A 75 4.11 2.56 2.14
N ALA A 76 4.00 3.67 2.86
CA ALA A 76 3.68 4.99 2.33
C ALA A 76 4.93 5.90 2.27
N ASP A 77 6.12 5.36 2.58
CA ASP A 77 7.38 6.08 2.49
C ASP A 77 7.71 6.38 1.02
N ALA A 78 7.98 7.65 0.73
CA ALA A 78 8.25 8.09 -0.63
C ALA A 78 9.64 7.62 -1.09
N GLN A 79 9.68 6.84 -2.18
CA GLN A 79 10.91 6.45 -2.87
C GLN A 79 10.94 7.05 -4.27
N ALA A 80 11.49 8.26 -4.39
CA ALA A 80 11.46 9.03 -5.62
C ALA A 80 12.10 8.26 -6.78
N LYS A 81 11.37 8.17 -7.91
CA LYS A 81 11.82 7.49 -9.14
C LYS A 81 12.28 6.04 -8.93
N GLY A 82 11.84 5.39 -7.85
CA GLY A 82 12.30 4.03 -7.50
C GLY A 82 13.80 3.94 -7.25
N GLN A 83 14.46 5.02 -6.81
CA GLN A 83 15.88 5.00 -6.49
C GLN A 83 16.14 4.12 -5.25
N GLY A 84 17.11 3.22 -5.31
CA GLY A 84 17.45 2.30 -4.21
C GLY A 84 16.93 0.87 -4.43
N GLN A 85 16.86 0.10 -3.34
CA GLN A 85 16.35 -1.27 -3.38
C GLN A 85 14.83 -1.29 -3.34
N ALA A 86 14.20 -2.30 -3.95
CA ALA A 86 12.74 -2.46 -3.94
C ALA A 86 12.16 -2.72 -2.52
N LEU A 87 13.01 -3.15 -1.58
CA LEU A 87 12.68 -3.42 -0.18
C LEU A 87 13.52 -2.53 0.75
N GLU A 88 13.84 -1.30 0.33
CA GLU A 88 14.43 -0.31 1.23
C GLU A 88 13.41 -0.01 2.35
N MET A 89 13.81 -0.25 3.60
CA MET A 89 12.91 -0.26 4.75
C MET A 89 13.52 0.40 5.99
N SER A 90 14.58 1.20 5.81
CA SER A 90 15.23 1.92 6.92
C SER A 90 14.25 2.78 7.73
N PRO A 91 13.29 3.50 7.11
CA PRO A 91 12.28 4.26 7.86
C PRO A 91 11.41 3.34 8.75
N ALA A 92 10.91 2.23 8.18
CA ALA A 92 10.08 1.27 8.92
C ALA A 92 10.86 0.60 10.07
N ILE A 93 12.11 0.20 9.85
CA ILE A 93 12.98 -0.37 10.89
C ILE A 93 13.20 0.63 12.04
N SER A 94 13.45 1.89 11.70
CA SER A 94 13.65 2.96 12.70
C SER A 94 12.41 3.14 13.57
N GLN A 95 11.22 3.21 12.95
CA GLN A 95 9.95 3.34 13.68
C GLN A 95 9.69 2.16 14.61
N ILE A 96 9.94 0.93 14.16
CA ILE A 96 9.80 -0.28 14.99
C ILE A 96 10.78 -0.25 16.18
N THR A 97 12.02 0.16 15.94
CA THR A 97 13.06 0.24 16.99
C THR A 97 12.69 1.27 18.05
N GLN A 98 12.17 2.42 17.62
CA GLN A 98 11.71 3.48 18.52
C GLN A 98 10.53 3.00 19.36
N ALA A 99 9.50 2.41 18.74
CA ALA A 99 8.33 1.90 19.44
C ALA A 99 8.69 0.83 20.49
N ASN A 100 9.65 -0.05 20.18
CA ASN A 100 10.15 -1.04 21.14
C ASN A 100 10.85 -0.39 22.34
N SER A 101 11.65 0.65 22.10
CA SER A 101 12.35 1.38 23.16
C SER A 101 11.36 2.09 24.10
N GLU A 102 10.31 2.69 23.53
CA GLU A 102 9.23 3.31 24.31
C GLU A 102 8.47 2.28 25.15
N MET A 103 8.16 1.11 24.57
CA MET A 103 7.49 0.02 25.29
C MET A 103 8.31 -0.48 26.49
N GLN A 104 9.64 -0.60 26.33
CA GLN A 104 10.54 -0.98 27.42
C GLN A 104 10.55 0.07 28.55
N ALA A 105 10.60 1.36 28.20
CA ALA A 105 10.56 2.44 29.18
C ALA A 105 9.24 2.44 29.97
N LEU A 106 8.11 2.23 29.28
CA LEU A 106 6.79 2.13 29.93
C LEU A 106 6.69 0.92 30.86
N ASN A 107 7.24 -0.24 30.47
CA ASN A 107 7.24 -1.41 31.34
C ASN A 107 8.06 -1.17 32.62
N GLY A 108 9.23 -0.54 32.50
CA GLY A 108 10.06 -0.18 33.66
C GLY A 108 9.35 0.79 34.61
N ALA A 109 8.66 1.80 34.07
CA ALA A 109 7.87 2.73 34.88
C ALA A 109 6.70 2.01 35.61
N ALA A 110 6.02 1.07 34.95
CA ALA A 110 4.93 0.30 35.55
C ALA A 110 5.42 -0.64 36.67
N GLU A 111 6.58 -1.27 36.50
CA GLU A 111 7.20 -2.10 37.54
C GLU A 111 7.58 -1.27 38.77
N GLN A 112 8.18 -0.10 38.56
CA GLN A 112 8.49 0.83 39.64
C GLN A 112 7.22 1.29 40.37
N ALA A 113 6.16 1.63 39.63
CA ALA A 113 4.88 2.02 40.21
C ALA A 113 4.25 0.89 41.05
N LYS A 114 4.35 -0.37 40.61
CA LYS A 114 3.90 -1.54 41.39
C LYS A 114 4.72 -1.72 42.66
N ALA A 115 6.05 -1.62 42.57
CA ALA A 115 6.93 -1.72 43.73
C ALA A 115 6.59 -0.65 44.77
N LEU A 116 6.45 0.60 44.35
CA LEU A 116 6.01 1.72 45.19
C LEU A 116 4.65 1.45 45.86
N THR A 117 3.70 0.84 45.15
CA THR A 117 2.38 0.51 45.71
C THR A 117 2.48 -0.58 46.78
N CYS A 118 3.29 -1.62 46.56
CA CYS A 118 3.56 -2.65 47.56
C CYS A 118 4.21 -2.05 48.83
N ASP A 119 5.17 -1.14 48.66
CA ASP A 119 5.86 -0.47 49.77
C ASP A 119 4.92 0.42 50.60
N ILE A 120 3.97 1.10 49.95
CA ILE A 120 2.94 1.89 50.66
C ILE A 120 2.01 0.97 51.46
N GLN A 121 1.67 -0.22 50.95
CA GLN A 121 0.82 -1.17 51.67
C GLN A 121 1.50 -1.77 52.90
N THR A 122 2.80 -2.03 52.85
CA THR A 122 3.56 -2.51 54.02
C THR A 122 3.77 -1.45 55.09
N GLN A 123 3.75 -0.15 54.74
CA GLN A 123 3.84 0.94 55.73
C GLN A 123 2.52 1.23 56.45
N ASN A 124 1.38 0.87 55.86
CA ASN A 124 0.05 1.13 56.41
C ASN A 124 -0.52 -0.03 57.27
N ASN A 125 0.20 -1.15 57.38
CA ASN A 125 -0.13 -2.30 58.23
C ASN A 125 0.87 -2.40 59.40
#